data_AF-A0A969LCD5-F1
#
_entry.id   AF-A0A969LCD5-F1
#
_cell.length_a   1.000
_cell.length_b   1.000
_cell.length_c   1.000
_cell.angle_alpha   90.00
_cell.angle_beta   90.00
_cell.angle_gamma   90.00
#
_symmetry.space_group_name_H-M   'P 1'
#
loop_
_entity.id
_entity.type
_entity.pdbx_description
1 polymer ?
#
loop_
_entity_poly.entity_id
_entity_poly.type
_entity_poly.pdbx_seq_one_letter_code
_entity_poly.pdbx_strand_id
1 'polypeptide(L)'
;MSLQELTERLIMMVDQDPKYHLKPGYRMEVYRTFGWPLVRGYNEQRRAYCRSGHLARITAQQVYPIWERQIPHLLAQDPTADVYTPYRLLIASEAFVNTLDPRVKSQLETLTHRTHDWLGAMAYDIPLQAFSAAHAILNAANTILRPHLLELISQETFVAHLTDDDLDVLALDYAGAAMKAYTTLDPEKPAMEPSEPVAMAYFQQQQAFWTAMEMVSFQRRREFWTWWLSTAVPAAWEAAQS
;
A
#
# COMPACT_ATOMS: atom_id res chain seq x y z
N MET A 1 18.94 12.56 -13.09
CA MET A 1 19.05 11.96 -11.75
C MET A 1 18.83 10.47 -11.92
N SER A 2 19.76 9.65 -11.43
CA SER A 2 19.63 8.20 -11.40
C SER A 2 18.60 7.76 -10.34
N LEU A 3 18.14 6.52 -10.40
CA LEU A 3 17.24 5.98 -9.36
C LEU A 3 17.93 5.99 -7.98
N GLN A 4 19.21 5.66 -7.94
CA GLN A 4 20.00 5.67 -6.70
C GLN A 4 20.11 7.09 -6.11
N GLU A 5 20.44 8.08 -6.93
CA GLU A 5 20.49 9.49 -6.48
C GLU A 5 19.13 9.96 -5.96
N LEU A 6 18.04 9.51 -6.60
CA LEU A 6 16.69 9.81 -6.13
C LEU A 6 16.42 9.18 -4.76
N THR A 7 16.67 7.88 -4.59
CA THR A 7 16.35 7.18 -3.33
C THR A 7 17.22 7.69 -2.17
N GLU A 8 18.50 7.94 -2.40
CA GLU A 8 19.41 8.55 -1.41
C GLU A 8 18.91 9.93 -0.97
N ARG A 9 18.54 10.78 -1.93
CA ARG A 9 17.97 12.10 -1.64
C ARG A 9 16.68 11.98 -0.83
N LEU A 10 15.77 11.08 -1.20
CA LEU A 10 14.50 10.92 -0.49
C LEU A 10 14.68 10.36 0.92
N ILE A 11 15.63 9.46 1.15
CA ILE A 11 15.98 8.99 2.50
C ILE A 11 16.46 10.17 3.36
N MET A 12 17.34 11.02 2.82
CA MET A 12 17.78 12.23 3.54
C MET A 12 16.61 13.16 3.89
N MET A 13 15.64 13.31 2.98
CA MET A 13 14.46 14.16 3.23
C MET A 13 13.56 13.57 4.31
N VAL A 14 13.37 12.25 4.33
CA VAL A 14 12.66 11.55 5.41
C VAL A 14 13.38 11.77 6.74
N ASP A 15 14.71 11.61 6.78
CA ASP A 15 15.50 11.77 8.01
C ASP A 15 15.55 13.23 8.53
N GLN A 16 15.31 14.21 7.66
CA GLN A 16 15.22 15.64 8.03
C GLN A 16 13.82 16.07 8.46
N ASP A 17 12.78 15.31 8.11
CA ASP A 17 11.42 15.58 8.55
C ASP A 17 11.26 15.14 10.02
N PRO A 18 10.80 16.01 10.94
CA PRO A 18 10.72 15.71 12.37
C PRO A 18 9.77 14.56 12.70
N LYS A 19 8.87 14.22 11.78
CA LYS A 19 7.92 13.11 11.88
C LYS A 19 8.19 12.03 10.82
N TYR A 20 9.31 12.10 10.11
CA TYR A 20 9.73 11.15 9.07
C TYR A 20 8.71 10.95 7.95
N HIS A 21 8.04 12.02 7.52
CA HIS A 21 7.11 11.91 6.39
C HIS A 21 7.83 11.71 5.06
N LEU A 22 7.27 10.86 4.19
CA LEU A 22 7.58 10.87 2.76
C LEU A 22 6.36 11.37 2.00
N LYS A 23 6.25 12.68 1.73
CA LYS A 23 5.06 13.26 1.09
C LYS A 23 4.69 12.58 -0.24
N PRO A 24 3.40 12.52 -0.62
CA PRO A 24 2.94 11.94 -1.88
C PRO A 24 3.68 12.46 -3.11
N GLY A 25 4.00 13.76 -3.14
CA GLY A 25 4.77 14.34 -4.23
C GLY A 25 6.10 13.61 -4.48
N TYR A 26 6.81 13.24 -3.41
CA TYR A 26 8.07 12.50 -3.50
C TYR A 26 7.89 11.03 -3.89
N ARG A 27 6.80 10.38 -3.44
CA ARG A 27 6.46 9.02 -3.91
C ARG A 27 6.12 9.02 -5.39
N MET A 28 5.42 10.04 -5.87
CA MET A 28 5.15 10.21 -7.30
C MET A 28 6.43 10.37 -8.14
N GLU A 29 7.49 10.99 -7.60
CA GLU A 29 8.79 11.03 -8.28
C GLU A 29 9.39 9.63 -8.46
N VAL A 30 9.25 8.76 -7.46
CA VAL A 30 9.66 7.35 -7.56
C VAL A 30 8.83 6.63 -8.63
N TYR A 31 7.50 6.74 -8.60
CA TYR A 31 6.62 6.12 -9.62
C TYR A 31 6.94 6.61 -11.03
N ARG A 32 7.25 7.89 -11.19
CA ARG A 32 7.67 8.47 -12.47
C ARG A 32 8.99 7.91 -12.98
N THR A 33 9.91 7.58 -12.08
CA THR A 33 11.19 6.97 -12.46
C THR A 33 10.98 5.61 -13.11
N PHE A 34 9.96 4.84 -12.68
CA PHE A 34 9.59 3.58 -13.32
C PHE A 34 9.01 3.72 -14.73
N GLY A 35 8.73 4.95 -15.19
CA GLY A 35 8.28 5.26 -16.55
C GLY A 35 6.81 5.67 -16.65
N TRP A 36 6.08 5.69 -15.53
CA TRP A 36 4.65 6.03 -15.52
C TRP A 36 4.41 7.53 -15.26
N PRO A 37 3.44 8.21 -15.91
CA PRO A 37 2.64 7.81 -17.07
C PRO A 37 3.28 8.17 -18.43
N LEU A 38 4.54 8.64 -18.43
CA LEU A 38 5.08 9.45 -19.52
C LEU A 38 5.73 8.65 -20.67
N VAL A 39 5.94 7.34 -20.54
CA VAL A 39 6.60 6.56 -21.60
C VAL A 39 5.67 6.26 -22.79
N ARG A 40 6.18 6.50 -24.00
CA ARG A 40 5.50 6.24 -25.27
C ARG A 40 6.10 4.99 -25.91
N GLY A 41 5.26 4.04 -26.28
CA GLY A 41 5.67 2.82 -26.98
C GLY A 41 5.41 1.56 -26.16
N TYR A 42 4.96 0.52 -26.85
CA TYR A 42 4.43 -0.70 -26.22
C TYR A 42 5.44 -1.38 -25.27
N ASN A 43 6.70 -1.53 -25.69
CA ASN A 43 7.71 -2.21 -24.89
C ASN A 43 8.13 -1.42 -23.64
N GLU A 44 8.22 -0.09 -23.74
CA GLU A 44 8.56 0.76 -22.61
C GLU A 44 7.41 0.84 -21.60
N GLN A 45 6.17 0.95 -22.09
CA GLN A 45 4.97 0.88 -21.27
C GLN A 45 4.88 -0.46 -20.53
N ARG A 46 5.15 -1.57 -21.23
CA ARG A 46 5.20 -2.90 -20.61
C ARG A 46 6.25 -2.99 -19.50
N ARG A 47 7.46 -2.46 -19.71
CA ARG A 47 8.51 -2.42 -18.67
C ARG A 47 8.09 -1.55 -17.49
N ALA A 48 7.53 -0.38 -17.74
CA ALA A 48 7.04 0.52 -16.68
C ALA A 48 5.93 -0.13 -15.85
N TYR A 49 5.04 -0.86 -16.52
CA TYR A 49 3.99 -1.68 -15.91
C TYR A 49 4.58 -2.75 -14.99
N CYS A 50 5.51 -3.57 -15.49
CA CYS A 50 6.15 -4.62 -14.71
C CYS A 50 6.89 -4.04 -13.49
N ARG A 51 7.66 -2.97 -13.67
CA ARG A 51 8.37 -2.31 -12.55
C ARG A 51 7.43 -1.83 -11.45
N SER A 52 6.40 -1.08 -11.85
CA SER A 52 5.40 -0.55 -10.90
C SER A 52 4.65 -1.69 -10.21
N GLY A 53 4.32 -2.74 -10.97
CA GLY A 53 3.66 -3.93 -10.43
C GLY A 53 4.54 -4.72 -9.46
N HIS A 54 5.83 -4.87 -9.74
CA HIS A 54 6.79 -5.49 -8.81
C HIS A 54 6.91 -4.67 -7.54
N LEU A 55 6.98 -3.34 -7.63
CA LEU A 55 7.06 -2.48 -6.44
C LEU A 55 5.79 -2.59 -5.59
N ALA A 56 4.62 -2.54 -6.21
CA ALA A 56 3.34 -2.72 -5.52
C ALA A 56 3.27 -4.10 -4.84
N ARG A 57 3.69 -5.17 -5.52
CA ARG A 57 3.75 -6.52 -4.96
C ARG A 57 4.69 -6.62 -3.76
N ILE A 58 5.93 -6.14 -3.88
CA ILE A 58 6.93 -6.16 -2.78
C ILE A 58 6.40 -5.37 -1.58
N THR A 59 5.77 -4.22 -1.84
CA THR A 59 5.15 -3.39 -0.80
C THR A 59 4.02 -4.13 -0.09
N ALA A 60 3.15 -4.82 -0.83
CA ALA A 60 2.07 -5.62 -0.27
C ALA A 60 2.57 -6.83 0.54
N GLN A 61 3.62 -7.49 0.07
CA GLN A 61 4.27 -8.60 0.78
C GLN A 61 4.83 -8.16 2.14
N GLN A 62 5.34 -6.93 2.25
CA GLN A 62 5.89 -6.41 3.50
C GLN A 62 4.84 -6.28 4.61
N VAL A 63 3.59 -6.00 4.25
CA VAL A 63 2.48 -5.80 5.21
C VAL A 63 1.59 -7.03 5.37
N TYR A 64 1.74 -8.04 4.53
CA TYR A 64 0.98 -9.30 4.65
C TYR A 64 1.14 -10.02 6.00
N PRO A 65 2.33 -10.09 6.62
CA PRO A 65 2.45 -10.70 7.95
C PRO A 65 1.61 -10.02 9.04
N ILE A 66 1.23 -8.75 8.85
CA ILE A 66 0.33 -8.02 9.75
C ILE A 66 -1.08 -8.64 9.67
N TRP A 67 -1.56 -8.89 8.45
CA TRP A 67 -2.82 -9.59 8.20
C TRP A 67 -2.80 -11.00 8.80
N GLU A 68 -1.75 -11.76 8.52
CA GLU A 68 -1.63 -13.16 8.93
C GLU A 68 -1.75 -13.34 10.45
N ARG A 69 -1.15 -12.43 11.23
CA ARG A 69 -1.24 -12.46 12.71
C ARG A 69 -2.67 -12.25 13.23
N GLN A 70 -3.55 -11.65 12.45
CA GLN A 70 -4.93 -11.35 12.85
C GLN A 70 -5.89 -12.48 12.48
N ILE A 71 -5.49 -13.41 11.61
CA ILE A 71 -6.33 -14.54 11.16
C ILE A 71 -6.93 -15.33 12.33
N PRO A 72 -6.18 -15.74 13.38
CA PRO A 72 -6.77 -16.50 14.49
C PRO A 72 -7.88 -15.74 15.21
N HIS A 73 -7.73 -14.42 15.39
CA HIS A 73 -8.73 -13.57 16.02
C HIS A 73 -9.99 -13.46 15.15
N LEU A 74 -9.81 -13.22 13.85
CA LEU A 74 -10.91 -13.12 12.88
C LEU A 74 -11.72 -14.43 12.79
N LEU A 75 -11.04 -15.58 12.75
CA LEU A 75 -11.72 -16.88 12.71
C LEU A 75 -12.41 -17.24 14.03
N ALA A 76 -11.94 -16.69 15.16
CA ALA A 76 -12.62 -16.86 16.45
C ALA A 76 -13.93 -16.05 16.51
N GLN A 77 -13.99 -14.91 15.82
CA GLN A 77 -15.21 -14.09 15.69
C GLN A 77 -16.17 -14.64 14.65
N ASP A 78 -15.67 -14.98 13.46
CA ASP A 78 -16.43 -15.57 12.36
C ASP A 78 -15.62 -16.73 11.72
N PRO A 79 -15.95 -17.99 12.05
CA PRO A 79 -15.31 -19.16 11.46
C PRO A 79 -15.53 -19.32 9.95
N THR A 80 -16.46 -18.56 9.36
CA THR A 80 -16.78 -18.60 7.92
C THR A 80 -16.12 -17.49 7.11
N ALA A 81 -15.42 -16.56 7.76
CA ALA A 81 -14.75 -15.45 7.11
C ALA A 81 -13.70 -15.94 6.07
N ASP A 82 -13.71 -15.36 4.86
CA ASP A 82 -12.73 -15.69 3.81
C ASP A 82 -11.38 -14.98 4.06
N VAL A 83 -10.74 -15.32 5.18
CA VAL A 83 -9.48 -14.74 5.67
C VAL A 83 -8.29 -14.94 4.73
N TYR A 84 -8.42 -15.80 3.73
CA TYR A 84 -7.37 -16.07 2.73
C TYR A 84 -7.43 -15.13 1.53
N THR A 85 -8.43 -14.24 1.48
CA THR A 85 -8.63 -13.32 0.35
C THR A 85 -7.39 -12.43 0.08
N PRO A 86 -6.76 -11.78 1.09
CA PRO A 86 -5.54 -11.00 0.85
C PRO A 86 -4.36 -11.85 0.34
N TYR A 87 -4.23 -13.10 0.79
CA TYR A 87 -3.21 -14.01 0.28
C TYR A 87 -3.44 -14.36 -1.20
N ARG A 88 -4.69 -14.67 -1.58
CA ARG A 88 -5.03 -14.95 -2.98
C ARG A 88 -4.76 -13.75 -3.89
N LEU A 89 -4.98 -12.53 -3.41
CA LEU A 89 -4.60 -11.31 -4.13
C LEU A 89 -3.09 -11.23 -4.38
N LEU A 90 -2.26 -11.51 -3.38
CA LEU A 90 -0.80 -11.48 -3.54
C LEU A 90 -0.32 -12.50 -4.58
N ILE A 91 -0.82 -13.73 -4.52
CA ILE A 91 -0.46 -14.79 -5.47
C ILE A 91 -0.91 -14.44 -6.90
N ALA A 92 -2.15 -13.97 -7.06
CA ALA A 92 -2.65 -13.57 -8.37
C ALA A 92 -1.91 -12.34 -8.92
N SER A 93 -1.56 -11.39 -8.04
CA SER A 93 -0.76 -10.22 -8.38
C SER A 93 0.63 -10.60 -8.88
N GLU A 94 1.30 -11.51 -8.18
CA GLU A 94 2.60 -12.03 -8.59
C GLU A 94 2.54 -12.75 -9.93
N ALA A 95 1.58 -13.68 -10.08
CA ALA A 95 1.38 -14.42 -11.31
C ALA A 95 1.13 -13.46 -12.50
N PHE A 96 0.32 -12.42 -12.29
CA PHE A 96 0.01 -11.47 -13.34
C PHE A 96 1.21 -10.56 -13.68
N VAL A 97 1.94 -10.03 -12.69
CA VAL A 97 3.12 -9.19 -12.96
C VAL A 97 4.19 -9.96 -13.75
N ASN A 98 4.36 -11.26 -13.46
CA ASN A 98 5.35 -12.11 -14.13
C ASN A 98 4.94 -12.54 -15.54
N THR A 99 3.64 -12.70 -15.82
CA THR A 99 3.15 -13.27 -17.09
C THR A 99 2.50 -12.24 -18.01
N LEU A 100 1.89 -11.21 -17.43
CA LEU A 100 0.92 -10.30 -18.06
C LEU A 100 -0.20 -11.04 -18.81
N ASP A 101 -0.54 -12.26 -18.38
CA ASP A 101 -1.55 -13.09 -19.02
C ASP A 101 -2.96 -12.49 -18.78
N PRO A 102 -3.76 -12.21 -19.84
CA PRO A 102 -5.13 -11.72 -19.71
C PRO A 102 -6.05 -12.59 -18.86
N ARG A 103 -5.83 -13.90 -18.79
CA ARG A 103 -6.60 -14.83 -17.95
C ARG A 103 -6.31 -14.59 -16.47
N VAL A 104 -5.04 -14.43 -16.12
CA VAL A 104 -4.61 -14.10 -14.76
C VAL A 104 -5.10 -12.69 -14.39
N LYS A 105 -5.06 -11.74 -15.33
CA LYS A 105 -5.67 -10.41 -15.16
C LYS A 105 -7.14 -10.49 -14.77
N SER A 106 -7.94 -11.25 -15.51
CA SER A 106 -9.38 -11.40 -15.24
C SER A 106 -9.66 -12.04 -13.88
N GLN A 107 -8.84 -13.03 -13.48
CA GLN A 107 -8.89 -13.61 -12.14
C GLN A 107 -8.56 -12.57 -11.06
N LEU A 108 -7.50 -11.79 -11.26
CA LEU A 108 -7.08 -10.74 -10.34
C LEU A 108 -8.14 -9.64 -10.22
N GLU A 109 -8.78 -9.23 -11.33
CA GLU A 109 -9.92 -8.29 -11.32
C GLU A 109 -11.09 -8.84 -10.50
N THR A 110 -11.44 -10.11 -10.67
CA THR A 110 -12.51 -10.75 -9.91
C THR A 110 -12.19 -10.79 -8.41
N LEU A 111 -10.96 -11.18 -8.06
CA LEU A 111 -10.50 -11.20 -6.67
C LEU A 111 -10.48 -9.80 -6.05
N THR A 112 -10.05 -8.80 -6.80
CA THR A 112 -9.97 -7.40 -6.35
C THR A 112 -11.36 -6.87 -5.98
N HIS A 113 -12.38 -7.07 -6.84
CA HIS A 113 -13.76 -6.67 -6.53
C HIS A 113 -14.30 -7.41 -5.30
N ARG A 114 -14.14 -8.74 -5.24
CA ARG A 114 -14.59 -9.52 -4.08
C ARG A 114 -13.93 -9.09 -2.78
N THR A 115 -12.64 -8.78 -2.83
CA THR A 115 -11.89 -8.32 -1.65
C THR A 115 -12.36 -6.95 -1.19
N HIS A 116 -12.60 -6.04 -2.13
CA HIS A 116 -13.16 -4.72 -1.83
C HIS A 116 -14.51 -4.86 -1.11
N ASP A 117 -15.43 -5.65 -1.67
CA ASP A 117 -16.77 -5.82 -1.10
C ASP A 117 -16.71 -6.50 0.27
N TRP A 118 -15.84 -7.51 0.42
CA TRP A 118 -15.62 -8.21 1.68
C TRP A 118 -15.00 -7.30 2.76
N LEU A 119 -13.97 -6.52 2.42
CA LEU A 119 -13.39 -5.55 3.35
C LEU A 119 -14.38 -4.46 3.75
N GLY A 120 -15.20 -4.00 2.80
CA GLY A 120 -16.27 -3.04 3.08
C GLY A 120 -17.33 -3.59 4.04
N ALA A 121 -17.70 -4.86 3.88
CA ALA A 121 -18.64 -5.53 4.78
C ALA A 121 -18.06 -5.75 6.18
N MET A 122 -16.76 -6.05 6.27
CA MET A 122 -16.07 -6.35 7.53
C MET A 122 -15.43 -5.13 8.21
N ALA A 123 -15.52 -3.94 7.63
CA ALA A 123 -14.82 -2.74 8.10
C ALA A 123 -15.11 -2.39 9.56
N TYR A 124 -16.27 -2.82 10.08
CA TYR A 124 -16.72 -2.59 11.46
C TYR A 124 -16.21 -3.64 12.45
N ASP A 125 -15.83 -4.83 11.97
CA ASP A 125 -15.62 -6.02 12.81
C ASP A 125 -14.15 -6.45 12.88
N ILE A 126 -13.27 -5.86 12.06
CA ILE A 126 -11.86 -6.24 12.00
C ILE A 126 -10.93 -5.22 12.68
N PRO A 127 -9.86 -5.67 13.35
CA PRO A 127 -8.86 -4.78 13.92
C PRO A 127 -8.28 -3.83 12.86
N LEU A 128 -7.99 -2.59 13.25
CA LEU A 128 -7.48 -1.57 12.34
C LEU A 128 -6.18 -2.00 11.62
N GLN A 129 -5.31 -2.73 12.32
CA GLN A 129 -4.08 -3.30 11.76
C GLN A 129 -4.41 -4.25 10.59
N ALA A 130 -5.41 -5.11 10.77
CA ALA A 130 -5.87 -6.07 9.78
C ALA A 130 -6.47 -5.33 8.57
N PHE A 131 -7.38 -4.38 8.84
CA PHE A 131 -7.99 -3.55 7.81
C PHE A 131 -6.94 -2.83 6.97
N SER A 132 -6.00 -2.14 7.62
CA SER A 132 -4.97 -1.36 6.95
C SER A 132 -4.06 -2.24 6.08
N ALA A 133 -3.67 -3.42 6.58
CA ALA A 133 -2.84 -4.36 5.84
C ALA A 133 -3.57 -4.94 4.61
N ALA A 134 -4.81 -5.39 4.79
CA ALA A 134 -5.61 -5.92 3.68
C ALA A 134 -5.93 -4.84 2.64
N HIS A 135 -6.23 -3.62 3.08
CA HIS A 135 -6.46 -2.49 2.19
C HIS A 135 -5.21 -2.10 1.40
N ALA A 136 -4.03 -2.09 2.04
CA ALA A 136 -2.76 -1.86 1.35
C ALA A 136 -2.49 -2.93 0.27
N ILE A 137 -2.79 -4.21 0.55
CA ILE A 137 -2.69 -5.31 -0.42
C ILE A 137 -3.69 -5.10 -1.58
N LEU A 138 -4.92 -4.68 -1.28
CA LEU A 138 -5.93 -4.34 -2.28
C LEU A 138 -5.50 -3.17 -3.18
N ASN A 139 -4.95 -2.10 -2.61
CA ASN A 139 -4.44 -0.95 -3.36
C ASN A 139 -3.26 -1.34 -4.26
N ALA A 140 -2.38 -2.21 -3.78
CA ALA A 140 -1.29 -2.75 -4.59
C ALA A 140 -1.83 -3.58 -5.77
N ALA A 141 -2.81 -4.46 -5.54
CA ALA A 141 -3.45 -5.24 -6.60
C ALA A 141 -4.17 -4.34 -7.63
N ASN A 142 -4.87 -3.30 -7.18
CA ASN A 142 -5.49 -2.29 -8.04
C ASN A 142 -4.45 -1.56 -8.89
N THR A 143 -3.32 -1.16 -8.28
CA THR A 143 -2.21 -0.52 -8.99
C THR A 143 -1.62 -1.46 -10.04
N ILE A 144 -1.45 -2.74 -9.70
CA ILE A 144 -0.99 -3.78 -10.61
C ILE A 144 -1.95 -3.95 -11.79
N LEU A 145 -3.27 -3.88 -11.59
CA LEU A 145 -4.26 -3.99 -12.67
C LEU A 145 -4.38 -2.71 -13.50
N ARG A 146 -4.22 -1.56 -12.86
CA ARG A 146 -4.54 -0.24 -13.40
C ARG A 146 -3.49 0.78 -12.92
N PRO A 147 -2.27 0.78 -13.48
CA PRO A 147 -1.22 1.73 -13.07
C PRO A 147 -1.62 3.20 -13.28
N HIS A 148 -2.53 3.48 -14.21
CA HIS A 148 -3.12 4.81 -14.40
C HIS A 148 -3.86 5.34 -13.16
N LEU A 149 -4.21 4.50 -12.19
CA LEU A 149 -4.73 4.97 -10.90
C LEU A 149 -3.70 5.81 -10.14
N LEU A 150 -2.39 5.61 -10.38
CA LEU A 150 -1.36 6.50 -9.87
C LEU A 150 -1.41 7.89 -10.54
N GLU A 151 -1.98 8.01 -11.74
CA GLU A 151 -2.20 9.32 -12.36
C GLU A 151 -3.28 10.10 -11.64
N LEU A 152 -4.32 9.44 -11.11
CA LEU A 152 -5.35 10.10 -10.30
C LEU A 152 -4.75 10.72 -9.03
N ILE A 153 -3.71 10.09 -8.46
CA ILE A 153 -2.92 10.68 -7.36
C ILE A 153 -2.18 11.95 -7.83
N SER A 154 -1.80 12.00 -9.11
CA SER A 154 -1.00 13.06 -9.70
C SER A 154 -1.79 14.22 -10.31
N GLN A 155 -3.09 14.03 -10.57
CA GLN A 155 -3.89 14.94 -11.40
C GLN A 155 -4.25 16.26 -10.72
N GLU A 156 -4.01 16.42 -9.42
CA GLU A 156 -4.12 17.72 -8.76
C GLU A 156 -3.00 17.95 -7.76
N THR A 157 -2.48 19.17 -7.74
CA THR A 157 -1.59 19.75 -6.72
C THR A 157 -2.11 19.56 -5.28
N PHE A 158 -3.39 19.18 -5.14
CA PHE A 158 -4.11 18.92 -3.90
C PHE A 158 -3.49 17.84 -3.02
N VAL A 159 -2.90 16.78 -3.60
CA VAL A 159 -2.35 15.65 -2.82
C VAL A 159 -0.85 15.79 -2.57
N ALA A 160 -0.10 16.46 -3.44
CA ALA A 160 1.38 16.47 -3.38
C ALA A 160 1.94 17.09 -2.09
N HIS A 161 1.23 18.06 -1.50
CA HIS A 161 1.63 18.77 -0.28
C HIS A 161 1.21 18.07 1.01
N LEU A 162 0.30 17.09 0.92
CA LEU A 162 -0.18 16.34 2.07
C LEU A 162 0.96 15.60 2.76
N THR A 163 0.85 15.44 4.07
CA THR A 163 1.72 14.56 4.83
C THR A 163 1.17 13.14 4.82
N ASP A 164 1.92 12.22 5.43
CA ASP A 164 1.42 10.87 5.63
C ASP A 164 0.18 10.80 6.54
N ASP A 165 0.04 11.80 7.42
CA ASP A 165 -1.09 11.91 8.34
C ASP A 165 -2.35 12.38 7.59
N ASP A 166 -2.19 13.21 6.55
CA ASP A 166 -3.32 13.80 5.82
C ASP A 166 -3.86 12.92 4.69
N LEU A 167 -3.11 11.90 4.28
CA LEU A 167 -3.59 10.96 3.28
C LEU A 167 -4.73 10.12 3.84
N ASP A 168 -5.61 9.65 2.98
CA ASP A 168 -6.53 8.58 3.34
C ASP A 168 -5.84 7.21 3.19
N VAL A 169 -6.18 6.20 3.99
CA VAL A 169 -5.81 4.80 3.68
C VAL A 169 -6.45 4.35 2.35
N LEU A 170 -7.57 4.96 2.01
CA LEU A 170 -8.30 4.81 0.74
C LEU A 170 -7.68 5.59 -0.42
N ALA A 171 -6.71 6.46 -0.15
CA ALA A 171 -5.94 7.06 -1.23
C ALA A 171 -5.27 5.91 -1.99
N LEU A 172 -5.40 5.90 -3.32
CA LEU A 172 -4.87 4.85 -4.21
C LEU A 172 -3.32 4.69 -4.15
N ASP A 173 -2.67 5.43 -3.25
CA ASP A 173 -1.28 5.34 -2.85
C ASP A 173 -1.05 4.09 -2.00
N TYR A 174 -0.74 2.97 -2.67
CA TYR A 174 -0.47 1.69 -2.01
C TYR A 174 0.73 1.77 -1.04
N ALA A 175 1.71 2.64 -1.28
CA ALA A 175 2.87 2.78 -0.40
C ALA A 175 2.50 3.56 0.87
N GLY A 176 1.69 4.62 0.74
CA GLY A 176 1.10 5.32 1.88
C GLY A 176 0.21 4.42 2.73
N ALA A 177 -0.66 3.63 2.10
CA ALA A 177 -1.51 2.66 2.79
C ALA A 177 -0.67 1.57 3.51
N ALA A 178 0.36 1.04 2.85
CA ALA A 178 1.26 0.06 3.45
C ALA A 178 2.09 0.63 4.61
N MET A 179 2.59 1.86 4.48
CA MET A 179 3.27 2.54 5.57
C MET A 179 2.36 2.65 6.79
N LYS A 180 1.10 3.06 6.59
CA LYS A 180 0.13 3.15 7.69
C LYS A 180 -0.07 1.81 8.37
N ALA A 181 -0.33 0.76 7.59
CA ALA A 181 -0.42 -0.60 8.12
C ALA A 181 0.86 -0.97 8.92
N TYR A 182 2.03 -0.70 8.36
CA TYR A 182 3.31 -0.99 9.02
C TYR A 182 3.50 -0.23 10.34
N THR A 183 3.10 1.04 10.41
CA THR A 183 3.20 1.83 11.64
C THR A 183 2.24 1.41 12.73
N THR A 184 1.22 0.61 12.40
CA THR A 184 0.32 0.02 13.40
C THR A 184 0.92 -1.21 14.09
N LEU A 185 2.09 -1.70 13.64
CA LEU A 185 2.89 -2.73 14.32
C LEU A 185 3.63 -2.12 15.53
N ASP A 186 2.90 -1.87 16.60
CA ASP A 186 3.49 -1.70 17.91
C ASP A 186 3.51 -3.07 18.62
N PRO A 187 4.67 -3.73 18.77
CA PRO A 187 4.77 -5.03 19.42
C PRO A 187 4.44 -4.98 20.93
N GLU A 188 4.42 -3.78 21.53
CA GLU A 188 4.15 -3.59 22.95
C GLU A 188 2.69 -3.17 23.23
N LYS A 189 1.91 -2.84 22.19
CA LYS A 189 0.50 -2.53 22.36
C LYS A 189 -0.37 -3.72 21.98
N PRO A 190 -1.33 -4.12 22.83
CA PRO A 190 -2.32 -5.11 22.45
C PRO A 190 -3.04 -4.64 21.19
N ALA A 191 -3.47 -5.59 20.34
CA ALA A 191 -4.37 -5.28 19.24
C ALA A 191 -5.50 -4.41 19.80
N MET A 192 -5.66 -3.19 19.25
CA MET A 192 -6.75 -2.33 19.70
C MET A 192 -8.03 -3.13 19.51
N GLU A 193 -8.77 -3.34 20.60
CA GLU A 193 -10.13 -3.86 20.48
C GLU A 193 -10.89 -2.94 19.51
N PRO A 194 -11.78 -3.49 18.66
CA PRO A 194 -12.63 -2.70 17.79
C PRO A 194 -13.56 -1.85 18.66
N SER A 195 -13.07 -0.71 19.11
CA SER A 195 -13.90 0.33 19.65
C SER A 195 -14.52 1.05 18.44
N GLU A 196 -15.82 1.35 18.55
CA GLU A 196 -16.65 2.10 17.59
C GLU A 196 -15.98 3.24 16.79
N PRO A 197 -14.94 3.97 17.26
CA PRO A 197 -14.25 4.99 16.46
C PRO A 197 -13.67 4.57 15.10
N VAL A 198 -13.25 3.32 14.86
CA VAL A 198 -12.62 2.93 13.56
C VAL A 198 -13.63 2.95 12.41
N ALA A 199 -14.81 2.39 12.69
CA ALA A 199 -15.97 2.37 11.82
C ALA A 199 -16.50 3.77 11.52
N MET A 200 -16.59 4.62 12.55
CA MET A 200 -17.03 6.00 12.36
C MET A 200 -16.01 6.84 11.61
N ALA A 201 -14.73 6.65 11.85
CA ALA A 201 -13.64 7.28 11.09
C ALA A 201 -13.61 6.93 9.60
N TYR A 202 -14.01 5.71 9.24
CA TYR A 202 -14.07 5.25 7.85
C TYR A 202 -15.17 5.98 7.03
N PHE A 203 -16.23 6.48 7.68
CA PHE A 203 -17.36 7.16 7.01
C PHE A 203 -17.60 8.63 7.41
N GLN A 204 -17.19 9.07 8.60
CA GLN A 204 -17.26 10.45 9.09
C GLN A 204 -15.86 11.06 9.11
N GLN A 205 -15.63 12.01 8.20
CA GLN A 205 -14.48 12.93 8.12
C GLN A 205 -13.32 12.61 9.07
N GLN A 206 -12.43 11.71 8.64
CA GLN A 206 -10.99 11.51 8.85
C GLN A 206 -10.30 12.01 10.16
N GLN A 207 -10.68 13.14 10.74
CA GLN A 207 -9.98 13.81 11.85
C GLN A 207 -10.02 13.04 13.18
N ALA A 208 -11.11 12.33 13.48
CA ALA A 208 -11.23 11.50 14.69
C ALA A 208 -10.40 10.20 14.62
N PHE A 209 -10.23 9.63 13.41
CA PHE A 209 -9.37 8.47 13.15
C PHE A 209 -7.92 8.75 13.56
N TRP A 210 -7.41 9.91 13.14
CA TRP A 210 -6.01 10.27 13.33
C TRP A 210 -5.73 10.78 14.75
N THR A 211 -6.75 11.29 15.46
CA THR A 211 -6.63 11.63 16.88
C THR A 211 -6.43 10.38 17.74
N ALA A 212 -6.99 9.22 17.34
CA ALA A 212 -6.65 7.93 17.94
C ALA A 212 -5.28 7.39 17.47
N MET A 213 -4.72 7.93 16.38
CA MET A 213 -3.40 7.62 15.84
C MET A 213 -2.25 8.53 16.31
N GLU A 214 -2.38 9.17 17.48
CA GLU A 214 -1.21 9.54 18.31
C GLU A 214 -0.30 8.33 18.65
N MET A 215 -0.62 7.14 18.13
CA MET A 215 0.11 5.87 18.23
C MET A 215 0.98 5.51 17.02
N VAL A 216 1.10 6.34 15.97
CA VAL A 216 2.09 6.08 14.90
C VAL A 216 3.49 6.16 15.50
N SER A 217 4.20 5.03 15.51
CA SER A 217 5.64 5.06 15.81
C SER A 217 6.38 5.79 14.68
N PHE A 218 6.85 7.00 14.97
CA PHE A 218 7.73 7.77 14.08
C PHE A 218 8.94 6.93 13.64
N GLN A 219 9.47 6.13 14.55
CA GLN A 219 10.55 5.19 14.25
C GLN A 219 10.12 4.11 13.24
N ARG A 220 8.93 3.52 13.37
CA ARG A 220 8.39 2.57 12.38
C ARG A 220 8.14 3.20 11.02
N ARG A 221 7.70 4.47 10.99
CA ARG A 221 7.52 5.21 9.74
C ARG A 221 8.87 5.39 9.03
N ARG A 222 9.89 5.83 9.78
CA ARG A 222 11.26 5.93 9.29
C ARG A 222 11.79 4.60 8.78
N GLU A 223 11.58 3.51 9.53
CA GLU A 223 11.97 2.15 9.14
C GLU A 223 11.31 1.74 7.82
N PHE A 224 9.99 1.96 7.70
CA PHE A 224 9.25 1.65 6.48
C PHE A 224 9.78 2.43 5.29
N TRP A 225 9.92 3.76 5.39
CA TRP A 225 10.37 4.58 4.26
C TRP A 225 11.81 4.30 3.88
N THR A 226 12.69 4.09 4.87
CA THR A 226 14.07 3.65 4.64
C THR A 226 14.08 2.35 3.85
N TRP A 227 13.39 1.31 4.34
CA TRP A 227 13.30 0.02 3.65
C TRP A 227 12.72 0.15 2.24
N TRP A 228 11.64 0.92 2.09
CA TRP A 228 10.96 1.07 0.81
C TRP A 228 11.90 1.71 -0.24
N LEU A 229 12.62 2.77 0.14
CA LEU A 229 13.54 3.48 -0.74
C LEU A 229 14.87 2.72 -0.96
N SER A 230 15.41 2.06 0.05
CA SER A 230 16.71 1.39 -0.03
C SER A 230 16.66 -0.05 -0.55
N THR A 231 15.49 -0.71 -0.46
CA THR A 231 15.35 -2.14 -0.75
C THR A 231 14.25 -2.42 -1.75
N ALA A 232 13.01 -1.98 -1.48
CA ALA A 232 11.88 -2.32 -2.34
C ALA A 232 11.98 -1.68 -3.73
N VAL A 233 12.34 -0.39 -3.78
CA VAL A 233 12.48 0.37 -5.03
C VAL A 233 13.60 -0.18 -5.93
N PRO A 234 14.84 -0.42 -5.44
CA PRO A 234 15.88 -1.06 -6.25
C PRO A 234 15.49 -2.47 -6.71
N ALA A 235 14.93 -3.31 -5.83
CA ALA A 235 14.53 -4.68 -6.18
C ALA A 235 13.46 -4.70 -7.29
N ALA A 236 12.49 -3.78 -7.23
CA ALA A 236 11.48 -3.64 -8.29
C ALA A 236 12.06 -3.15 -9.62
N TRP A 237 13.10 -2.29 -9.56
CA TRP A 237 13.80 -1.81 -10.74
C TRP A 237 14.57 -2.94 -11.45
N GLU A 238 15.23 -3.80 -10.67
CA GLU A 238 15.99 -4.95 -11.17
C GLU A 238 15.10 -6.06 -11.71
N ALA A 239 14.01 -6.39 -11.00
CA ALA A 239 13.09 -7.47 -11.38
C ALA A 239 12.46 -7.31 -12.77
N ALA A 240 12.36 -6.08 -13.28
CA ALA A 240 11.79 -5.80 -14.60
C ALA A 240 12.84 -5.64 -15.71
N GLN A 241 14.12 -5.96 -15.44
CA GLN A 241 15.16 -6.02 -16.46
C GLN A 241 15.29 -7.41 -17.10
N SER A 242 14.82 -8.46 -16.42
CA SER A 242 14.71 -9.84 -16.92
C SER A 242 13.47 -10.05 -17.78
#